data_AF-A0A265URZ9-F1
#
_entry.id   AF-A0A265URZ9-F1
#
_cell.length_a   1.000
_cell.length_b   1.000
_cell.length_c   1.000
_cell.angle_alpha   90.00
_cell.angle_beta   90.00
_cell.angle_gamma   90.00
#
_symmetry.space_group_name_H-M   'P 1'
#
loop_
_entity.id
_entity.type
_entity.pdbx_description
1 polymer ?
#
loop_
_entity_poly.entity_id
_entity_poly.type
_entity_poly.pdbx_seq_one_letter_code
_entity_poly.pdbx_strand_id
1 'polypeptide(L)' 'MGLFWDLIQQSELDEQKGKADSLDERVTQLESELEKTKALLLKTLKLLETHSGTDINEDGQIG' A
#
# COMPACT_ATOMS: atom_id res chain seq x y z
N MET A 1 38.39 -16.92 14.93
CA MET A 1 37.40 -16.48 13.94
C MET A 1 37.93 -15.19 13.36
N GLY A 2 38.41 -15.22 12.12
CA GLY A 2 39.23 -14.14 11.56
C GLY A 2 38.39 -12.96 11.07
N LEU A 3 39.02 -11.80 10.93
CA LEU A 3 38.43 -10.55 10.42
C LEU A 3 37.65 -10.75 9.11
N PHE A 4 38.07 -11.68 8.26
CA PHE A 4 37.37 -12.04 7.02
C PHE A 4 35.98 -12.64 7.24
N TRP A 5 35.79 -13.43 8.30
CA TRP A 5 34.50 -14.04 8.60
C TRP A 5 33.52 -13.02 9.19
N ASP A 6 34.01 -12.10 10.02
CA ASP A 6 33.19 -11.00 10.57
C ASP A 6 32.72 -10.04 9.47
N LEU A 7 33.59 -9.73 8.49
CA LEU A 7 33.23 -8.89 7.34
C LEU A 7 32.17 -9.55 6.45
N ILE A 8 32.27 -10.86 6.20
CA ILE A 8 31.26 -11.59 5.43
C ILE A 8 29.93 -11.60 6.18
N GLN A 9 29.94 -11.89 7.48
CA GLN A 9 28.73 -11.90 8.30
C GLN A 9 28.05 -10.52 8.35
N GLN A 10 28.83 -9.45 8.49
CA GLN A 10 28.31 -8.09 8.46
C GLN A 10 27.66 -7.76 7.10
N SER A 11 28.28 -8.17 5.99
CA SER A 11 27.73 -7.94 4.65
C SER A 11 26.40 -8.67 4.41
N GLU A 12 26.24 -9.89 4.93
CA GLU A 12 24.97 -10.64 4.82
C GLU A 12 23.85 -10.00 5.67
N LEU A 13 24.19 -9.50 6.86
CA LEU A 13 23.25 -8.77 7.71
C LEU A 13 22.79 -7.46 7.06
N ASP A 14 23.72 -6.72 6.46
CA ASP A 14 23.41 -5.48 5.75
C ASP A 14 22.55 -5.74 4.50
N GLU A 15 22.81 -6.82 3.75
CA GLU A 15 21.98 -7.22 2.60
C GLU A 15 20.56 -7.60 3.02
N GLN A 16 20.41 -8.39 4.09
CA GLN A 16 19.10 -8.76 4.63
C GLN A 16 18.32 -7.55 5.12
N LYS A 17 19.00 -6.61 5.79
CA LYS A 17 18.39 -5.36 6.25
C LYS A 17 17.92 -4.49 5.08
N GLY A 18 18.76 -4.32 4.05
CA GLY A 18 18.36 -3.59 2.85
C GLY A 18 17.16 -4.21 2.12
N LYS A 19 17.07 -5.55 2.09
CA LYS A 19 15.88 -6.25 1.54
C LYS A 19 14.63 -6.01 2.39
N ALA A 20 14.74 -6.07 3.71
CA ALA A 20 13.63 -5.80 4.62
C ALA A 20 13.13 -4.35 4.46
N ASP A 21 14.05 -3.37 4.48
CA ASP A 21 13.71 -1.95 4.29
C ASP A 21 13.01 -1.72 2.94
N SER A 22 13.47 -2.39 1.87
CA SER A 22 12.82 -2.30 0.54
C SER A 22 11.42 -2.91 0.49
N LEU A 23 11.15 -3.93 1.32
CA LEU A 23 9.84 -4.57 1.38
C LEU A 23 8.86 -3.66 2.12
N ASP A 24 9.26 -3.10 3.25
CA ASP A 24 8.44 -2.17 4.03
C ASP A 24 8.11 -0.90 3.24
N GLU A 25 9.06 -0.38 2.47
CA GLU A 25 8.81 0.75 1.56
C GLU A 25 7.77 0.40 0.49
N ARG A 26 7.88 -0.79 -0.12
CA ARG A 26 6.91 -1.26 -1.12
C ARG A 26 5.53 -1.48 -0.52
N VAL A 27 5.44 -2.03 0.69
CA VAL A 27 4.16 -2.19 1.40
C VAL A 27 3.54 -0.82 1.66
N THR A 28 4.31 0.14 2.16
CA THR A 28 3.84 1.51 2.41
C THR A 28 3.33 2.18 1.13
N GLN A 29 4.03 2.01 0.02
CA GLN A 29 3.60 2.53 -1.29
C GLN A 29 2.28 1.89 -1.74
N LEU A 30 2.15 0.56 -1.64
CA LEU A 30 0.94 -0.16 -2.01
C LEU A 30 -0.26 0.23 -1.14
N GLU A 31 -0.05 0.41 0.17
CA GLU A 31 -1.09 0.89 1.09
C GLU A 31 -1.57 2.30 0.70
N SER A 32 -0.65 3.21 0.37
CA SER A 32 -0.99 4.55 -0.10
C SER A 32 -1.76 4.54 -1.42
N GLU A 33 -1.37 3.68 -2.36
CA GLU A 33 -2.08 3.54 -3.64
C GLU A 33 -3.47 2.93 -3.46
N LEU A 34 -3.60 1.95 -2.55
CA LEU A 34 -4.89 1.34 -2.22
C LEU A 34 -5.85 2.36 -1.59
N GLU A 35 -5.36 3.20 -0.67
CA GLU A 35 -6.15 4.27 -0.06
C GLU A 35 -6.65 5.27 -1.11
N LYS A 36 -5.75 5.74 -2.00
CA LYS A 36 -6.11 6.63 -3.11
C LYS A 36 -7.15 6.02 -4.04
N THR A 37 -6.98 4.74 -4.38
CA THR A 37 -7.91 4.02 -5.26
C THR A 37 -9.28 3.89 -4.62
N LYS A 38 -9.36 3.52 -3.34
CA LYS A 38 -10.62 3.46 -2.59
C LYS A 38 -11.31 4.81 -2.52
N ALA A 39 -10.56 5.88 -2.24
CA ALA A 39 -11.10 7.24 -2.20
C ALA A 39 -11.65 7.67 -3.58
N LEU A 40 -10.95 7.34 -4.66
CA LEU A 40 -11.43 7.60 -6.03
C LEU A 40 -12.72 6.82 -6.31
N LEU A 41 -12.74 5.52 -6.01
CA LEU A 41 -13.91 4.66 -6.24
C LEU A 41 -15.13 5.17 -5.48
N LEU A 42 -14.98 5.50 -4.20
CA LEU A 42 -16.04 6.09 -3.40
C LEU A 42 -16.53 7.40 -4.02
N LYS A 43 -15.61 8.29 -4.41
CA LYS A 43 -15.99 9.56 -5.06
C LYS A 43 -16.73 9.36 -6.37
N THR A 44 -16.31 8.40 -7.19
CA THR A 44 -16.99 8.09 -8.45
C THR A 44 -18.36 7.47 -8.22
N LEU A 45 -18.48 6.60 -7.21
CA LEU A 45 -19.73 5.93 -6.87
C LEU A 45 -20.77 6.95 -6.38
N LYS A 46 -20.37 7.81 -5.44
CA LYS A 46 -21.12 8.99 -4.98
C LYS A 46 -21.67 9.86 -6.12
N LEU A 47 -20.79 10.21 -7.05
CA LEU A 47 -21.15 11.01 -8.23
C LEU A 47 -22.10 10.26 -9.16
N LEU A 48 -21.89 8.95 -9.33
CA LEU A 48 -22.71 8.09 -10.17
C LEU A 48 -24.12 7.92 -9.57
N GLU A 49 -24.24 7.75 -8.27
CA GLU A 49 -25.51 7.71 -7.53
C GLU A 49 -26.27 9.02 -7.68
N THR A 50 -25.57 10.14 -7.48
CA THR A 50 -26.15 11.48 -7.68
C THR A 50 -26.67 11.68 -9.11
N HIS A 51 -25.92 11.21 -10.11
CA HIS A 51 -26.31 11.34 -11.52
C HIS A 51 -27.41 10.34 -11.93
N SER A 52 -27.37 9.13 -11.39
CA SER A 52 -28.32 8.06 -11.72
C SER A 52 -29.63 8.17 -10.94
N GLY A 53 -29.65 8.86 -9.79
CA GLY A 53 -30.79 8.90 -8.88
C GLY A 53 -31.10 7.53 -8.24
N THR A 54 -30.15 6.61 -8.29
CA THR A 54 -30.25 5.25 -7.76
C THR A 54 -29.16 5.08 -6.72
N ASP A 55 -29.51 4.49 -5.59
CA ASP A 55 -28.55 4.02 -4.60
C ASP A 55 -27.85 2.75 -5.14
N ILE A 56 -26.57 2.85 -5.46
CA ILE A 56 -25.78 1.81 -6.13
C ILE A 56 -25.05 0.95 -5.10
N ASN A 57 -24.66 1.53 -3.97
CA ASN A 57 -24.02 0.82 -2.88
C ASN A 57 -25.00 0.21 -1.85
N GLU A 58 -26.30 0.47 -2.01
CA GLU A 58 -27.39 0.00 -1.15
C GLU A 58 -27.29 0.50 0.31
N ASP A 59 -26.71 1.68 0.53
CA ASP A 59 -26.58 2.29 1.86
C ASP A 59 -27.83 3.08 2.33
N GLY A 60 -28.84 3.16 1.46
CA GLY A 60 -30.11 3.84 1.69
C GLY A 60 -30.05 5.35 1.44
N GLN A 61 -28.92 5.89 0.99
CA GLN A 61 -28.72 7.30 0.66
C GLN A 61 -28.24 7.43 -0.79
N ILE A 62 -28.66 8.50 -1.46
CA ILE A 62 -28.14 8.86 -2.78
C ILE A 62 -27.11 9.98 -2.54
N GLY A 63 -25.81 9.69 -2.64
CA GLY A 63 -24.81 10.73 -2.33
C GLY A 63 -23.39 10.30 -2.12
#